data_AF-A0ABD1L984-F1
#
_entry.id   AF-A0ABD1L984-F1
#
_cell.length_a   1.000
_cell.length_b   1.000
_cell.length_c   1.000
_cell.angle_alpha   90.00
_cell.angle_beta   90.00
_cell.angle_gamma   90.00
#
_symmetry.space_group_name_H-M   'P 1'
#
loop_
_entity.id
_entity.type
_entity.pdbx_description
1 polymer ?
#
loop_
_entity_poly.entity_id
_entity_poly.type
_entity_poly.pdbx_seq_one_letter_code
_entity_poly.pdbx_strand_id
1 'polypeptide(L)'
;MQIYRYVGLGVRDDEMQVFYYFIKSENSPEKNPLMLWLSGGPDAINRFRFYYIFHLSPLALDTEAYDGSLPSLMLRPQSWTKELASHMQKNLTAQRSDWKLVHYTHQFLRKGYLLGNPITTRKEKNDRIPFAHGMGLISDELYAIYRGFISAKWVNDDSVRKSLHIREGSGHAVSEYTPEEGFAMFTRWIANVPL
;
A
#
# COMPACT_ATOMS: atom_id res chain seq x y z
N MET A 1 -9.34 -19.93 -23.43
CA MET A 1 -10.42 -20.42 -22.53
C MET A 1 -10.28 -19.71 -21.19
N GLN A 2 -11.34 -19.03 -20.75
CA GLN A 2 -11.42 -18.41 -19.42
C GLN A 2 -12.30 -19.29 -18.53
N ILE A 3 -11.83 -19.58 -17.32
CA ILE A 3 -12.55 -20.41 -16.35
C ILE A 3 -12.81 -19.57 -15.10
N TYR A 4 -14.05 -19.59 -14.61
CA TYR A 4 -14.42 -19.00 -13.33
C TYR A 4 -15.07 -20.07 -12.45
N ARG A 5 -14.60 -20.21 -11.20
CA ARG A 5 -15.10 -21.20 -10.25
C ARG A 5 -14.94 -20.73 -8.80
N TYR A 6 -15.63 -21.42 -7.90
CA TYR A 6 -15.40 -21.37 -6.46
C TYR A 6 -14.63 -22.62 -6.02
N VAL A 7 -13.75 -22.48 -5.03
CA VAL A 7 -13.04 -23.57 -4.37
C VAL A 7 -13.29 -23.50 -2.88
N GLY A 8 -13.69 -24.62 -2.27
CA GLY A 8 -13.81 -24.75 -0.82
C GLY A 8 -12.44 -24.71 -0.15
N LEU A 9 -12.29 -23.85 0.85
CA LEU A 9 -11.12 -23.77 1.76
C LEU A 9 -11.47 -24.24 3.19
N GLY A 10 -12.75 -24.50 3.45
CA GLY A 10 -13.26 -25.03 4.72
C GLY A 10 -12.95 -26.53 4.92
N VAL A 11 -13.12 -27.03 6.14
CA VAL A 11 -13.08 -28.48 6.39
C VAL A 11 -14.22 -29.15 5.64
N ARG A 12 -15.33 -28.42 5.53
CA ARG A 12 -16.45 -28.71 4.64
C ARG A 12 -16.52 -27.66 3.53
N ASP A 13 -16.97 -28.08 2.35
CA ASP A 13 -17.02 -27.24 1.14
C ASP A 13 -17.91 -25.99 1.27
N ASP A 14 -18.81 -25.95 2.26
CA ASP A 14 -19.78 -24.89 2.52
C ASP A 14 -19.31 -23.84 3.56
N GLU A 15 -18.21 -24.06 4.28
CA GLU A 15 -17.77 -23.16 5.36
C GLU A 15 -17.04 -21.91 4.85
N MET A 16 -16.15 -22.10 3.88
CA MET A 16 -15.36 -21.01 3.30
C MET A 16 -15.10 -21.33 1.84
N GLN A 17 -15.47 -20.41 0.96
CA GLN A 17 -15.21 -20.56 -0.46
C GLN A 17 -14.46 -19.34 -0.99
N VAL A 18 -13.51 -19.61 -1.88
CA VAL A 18 -12.80 -18.58 -2.60
C VAL A 18 -13.13 -18.65 -4.07
N PHE A 19 -13.51 -17.50 -4.59
CA PHE A 19 -13.77 -17.29 -6.00
C PHE A 19 -12.47 -16.98 -6.75
N TYR A 20 -12.30 -17.58 -7.93
CA TYR A 20 -11.17 -17.27 -8.81
C TYR A 20 -11.58 -17.16 -10.30
N TYR A 21 -10.79 -16.36 -11.02
CA TYR A 21 -10.72 -16.37 -12.49
C TYR A 21 -9.36 -16.94 -12.91
N PHE A 22 -9.37 -17.82 -13.91
CA PHE A 22 -8.17 -18.30 -14.58
C PHE A 22 -8.21 -17.93 -16.05
N ILE A 23 -7.16 -17.28 -16.52
CA ILE A 23 -6.97 -16.91 -17.91
C ILE A 23 -5.78 -17.68 -18.44
N LYS A 24 -6.07 -18.60 -19.36
CA LYS A 24 -5.04 -19.36 -20.07
C LYS A 24 -4.20 -18.40 -20.91
N SER A 25 -2.87 -18.56 -20.87
CA SER A 25 -1.98 -17.78 -21.73
C SER A 25 -2.28 -18.01 -23.21
N GLU A 26 -2.12 -16.96 -24.01
CA GLU A 26 -2.48 -16.95 -25.44
C GLU A 26 -1.49 -17.73 -26.32
N ASN A 27 -0.22 -17.82 -25.92
CA ASN A 27 0.85 -18.43 -26.72
C ASN A 27 1.02 -19.93 -26.44
N SER A 28 1.95 -20.29 -25.54
CA SER A 28 2.26 -21.69 -25.17
C SER A 28 1.92 -21.94 -23.71
N PRO A 29 0.62 -22.06 -23.36
CA PRO A 29 0.17 -22.10 -21.98
C PRO A 29 0.68 -23.27 -21.15
N GLU A 30 1.09 -24.36 -21.79
CA GLU A 30 1.76 -25.51 -21.16
C GLU A 30 3.24 -25.26 -20.82
N LYS A 31 3.87 -24.26 -21.43
CA LYS A 31 5.26 -23.85 -21.15
C LYS A 31 5.35 -22.55 -20.36
N ASN A 32 4.33 -21.71 -20.45
CA ASN A 32 4.31 -20.41 -19.82
C ASN A 32 4.13 -20.52 -18.30
N PRO A 33 4.80 -19.66 -17.51
CA PRO A 33 4.71 -19.71 -16.07
C PRO A 33 3.30 -19.32 -15.59
N LEU A 34 2.89 -19.93 -14.49
CA LEU A 34 1.67 -19.57 -13.77
C LEU A 34 1.95 -18.33 -12.92
N MET A 35 1.17 -17.28 -13.11
CA MET A 35 1.17 -16.07 -12.30
C MET A 35 -0.06 -16.06 -11.39
N LEU A 36 0.15 -15.90 -10.09
CA LEU A 36 -0.91 -15.59 -9.14
C LEU A 36 -0.93 -14.09 -8.89
N TRP A 37 -2.06 -13.45 -9.13
CA TRP A 37 -2.32 -12.04 -8.88
C TRP A 37 -3.20 -11.88 -7.63
N LEU A 38 -2.71 -11.11 -6.67
CA LEU A 38 -3.43 -10.78 -5.44
C LEU A 38 -3.55 -9.27 -5.33
N SER A 39 -4.78 -8.77 -5.22
CA SER A 39 -5.04 -7.35 -4.98
C SER A 39 -5.19 -7.07 -3.49
N GLY A 40 -4.57 -5.99 -3.01
CA GLY A 40 -4.64 -5.57 -1.61
C GLY A 40 -5.75 -4.54 -1.31
N GLY A 41 -5.90 -4.24 -0.01
CA GLY A 41 -6.78 -3.21 0.55
C GLY A 41 -8.27 -3.58 0.65
N PRO A 42 -9.11 -2.75 1.27
CA PRO A 42 -10.52 -3.05 1.58
C PRO A 42 -11.38 -3.34 0.33
N ASP A 43 -11.20 -2.59 -0.76
CA ASP A 43 -11.96 -2.79 -2.03
C ASP A 43 -11.18 -3.52 -3.14
N ALA A 44 -10.39 -4.54 -2.79
CA ALA A 44 -9.50 -5.25 -3.71
C ALA A 44 -10.16 -5.68 -5.04
N ILE A 45 -11.45 -6.05 -5.02
CA ILE A 45 -12.21 -6.45 -6.21
C ILE A 45 -12.45 -5.29 -7.19
N ASN A 46 -12.85 -4.12 -6.69
CA ASN A 46 -13.14 -2.97 -7.55
C ASN A 46 -11.85 -2.44 -8.17
N ARG A 47 -10.76 -2.39 -7.37
CA ARG A 47 -9.43 -2.05 -7.88
C ARG A 47 -8.93 -3.06 -8.91
N PHE A 48 -9.13 -4.36 -8.70
CA PHE A 48 -8.77 -5.35 -9.71
C PHE A 48 -9.58 -5.19 -11.00
N ARG A 49 -10.91 -5.05 -10.92
CA ARG A 49 -11.74 -4.91 -12.12
C ARG A 49 -11.30 -3.71 -12.95
N PHE A 50 -11.00 -2.59 -12.29
CA PHE A 50 -10.38 -1.44 -12.93
C PHE A 50 -9.02 -1.80 -13.55
N TYR A 51 -8.07 -2.29 -12.77
CA TYR A 51 -6.71 -2.58 -13.27
C TYR A 51 -6.67 -3.63 -14.38
N TYR A 52 -7.52 -4.65 -14.30
CA TYR A 52 -7.64 -5.69 -15.30
C TYR A 52 -8.17 -5.12 -16.62
N ILE A 53 -9.27 -4.36 -16.59
CA ILE A 53 -9.85 -3.73 -17.78
C ILE A 53 -8.89 -2.68 -18.37
N PHE A 54 -8.11 -1.97 -17.55
CA PHE A 54 -7.26 -0.87 -18.02
C PHE A 54 -5.81 -1.26 -18.35
N HIS A 55 -5.27 -2.34 -17.78
CA HIS A 55 -3.83 -2.64 -17.89
C HIS A 55 -3.50 -4.09 -18.28
N LEU A 56 -4.27 -5.09 -17.83
CA LEU A 56 -3.87 -6.50 -17.96
C LEU A 56 -4.70 -7.31 -18.97
N SER A 57 -5.88 -6.82 -19.34
CA SER A 57 -6.81 -7.53 -20.20
C SER A 57 -6.42 -7.40 -21.67
N PRO A 58 -6.57 -8.49 -22.46
CA PRO A 58 -6.44 -8.46 -23.92
C PRO A 58 -7.56 -7.67 -24.58
N LEU A 59 -8.61 -7.33 -23.82
CA LEU A 59 -9.72 -6.47 -24.22
C LEU A 59 -9.70 -5.18 -23.37
N ALA A 60 -9.77 -4.03 -24.03
CA ALA A 60 -9.94 -2.72 -23.42
C ALA A 60 -11.31 -2.15 -23.79
N LEU A 61 -11.84 -1.25 -22.95
CA LEU A 61 -12.97 -0.41 -23.34
C LEU A 61 -12.47 0.61 -24.36
N ASP A 62 -13.19 0.74 -25.47
CA ASP A 62 -13.01 1.87 -26.38
C ASP A 62 -13.61 3.11 -25.72
N THR A 63 -12.74 3.97 -25.19
CA THR A 63 -13.13 5.21 -24.50
C THR A 63 -13.22 6.40 -25.44
N GLU A 64 -12.71 6.30 -26.67
CA GLU A 64 -12.72 7.40 -27.64
C GLU A 64 -14.08 7.49 -28.37
N ALA A 65 -14.78 6.36 -28.49
CA ALA A 65 -16.08 6.27 -29.16
C ALA A 65 -17.30 6.29 -28.22
N TYR A 66 -17.16 6.71 -26.95
CA TYR A 66 -18.28 6.64 -26.01
C TYR A 66 -19.34 7.71 -26.28
N ASP A 67 -20.37 7.32 -27.01
CA ASP A 67 -21.53 8.14 -27.41
C ASP A 67 -22.73 8.03 -26.44
N GLY A 68 -22.53 7.37 -25.29
CA GLY A 68 -23.59 7.08 -24.31
C GLY A 68 -24.29 5.73 -24.51
N SER A 69 -23.92 4.96 -25.54
CA SER A 69 -24.37 3.58 -25.73
C SER A 69 -23.48 2.57 -24.97
N LEU A 70 -23.77 1.27 -25.09
CA LEU A 70 -22.95 0.22 -24.49
C LEU A 70 -21.50 0.32 -25.00
N PRO A 71 -20.49 0.45 -24.11
CA PRO A 71 -19.10 0.61 -24.53
C PRO A 71 -18.62 -0.56 -25.41
N SER A 72 -17.98 -0.22 -26.53
CA SER A 72 -17.34 -1.20 -27.41
C SER A 72 -16.04 -1.72 -26.81
N LEU A 73 -15.64 -2.93 -27.20
CA LEU A 73 -14.39 -3.56 -26.76
C LEU A 73 -13.36 -3.56 -27.90
N MET A 74 -12.14 -3.14 -27.61
CA MET A 74 -11.00 -3.21 -28.54
C MET A 74 -9.92 -4.16 -28.04
N LEU A 75 -9.20 -4.80 -28.98
CA LEU A 75 -8.08 -5.68 -28.66
C LEU A 75 -6.84 -4.85 -28.28
N ARG A 76 -6.16 -5.22 -27.19
CA ARG A 76 -4.90 -4.59 -26.76
C ARG A 76 -3.68 -5.41 -27.12
N PRO A 77 -2.75 -4.88 -27.93
CA PRO A 77 -1.52 -5.58 -28.31
C PRO A 77 -0.55 -5.85 -27.15
N GLN A 78 -0.57 -5.07 -26.07
CA GLN A 78 0.41 -5.15 -24.96
C GLN A 78 -0.13 -5.88 -23.71
N SER A 79 -1.06 -6.82 -23.89
CA SER A 79 -1.65 -7.57 -22.77
C SER A 79 -0.67 -8.53 -22.11
N TRP A 80 -0.67 -8.57 -20.78
CA TRP A 80 0.14 -9.51 -20.00
C TRP A 80 -0.28 -10.98 -20.20
N THR A 81 -1.52 -11.22 -20.65
CA THR A 81 -2.04 -12.57 -20.97
C THR A 81 -1.36 -13.25 -22.16
N LYS A 82 -0.62 -12.48 -22.97
CA LYS A 82 0.21 -13.03 -24.05
C LYS A 82 1.31 -13.94 -23.54
N GLU A 83 1.91 -13.58 -22.41
CA GLU A 83 3.10 -14.25 -21.90
C GLU A 83 2.82 -15.04 -20.60
N LEU A 84 1.78 -14.66 -19.85
CA LEU A 84 1.51 -15.20 -18.51
C LEU A 84 0.09 -15.74 -18.39
N ALA A 85 -0.06 -16.88 -17.72
CA ALA A 85 -1.36 -17.36 -17.28
C ALA A 85 -1.67 -16.76 -15.90
N SER A 86 -2.79 -16.04 -15.74
CA SER A 86 -3.11 -15.33 -14.49
C SER A 86 -4.21 -16.02 -13.68
N HIS A 87 -3.96 -16.21 -12.38
CA HIS A 87 -4.90 -16.67 -11.36
C HIS A 87 -5.18 -15.55 -10.35
N MET A 88 -6.41 -15.43 -9.87
CA MET A 88 -6.85 -14.36 -8.97
C MET A 88 -7.59 -14.92 -7.75
N GLN A 89 -7.18 -14.55 -6.53
CA GLN A 89 -7.78 -15.05 -5.28
C GLN A 89 -8.52 -13.94 -4.51
N LYS A 90 -9.71 -14.24 -3.99
CA LYS A 90 -10.51 -13.35 -3.10
C LYS A 90 -10.34 -13.75 -1.63
N ASN A 91 -10.21 -12.76 -0.74
CA ASN A 91 -10.30 -12.87 0.73
C ASN A 91 -9.62 -14.09 1.35
N LEU A 92 -8.31 -14.01 1.63
CA LEU A 92 -7.71 -14.88 2.64
C LEU A 92 -7.95 -14.31 4.04
N THR A 93 -9.07 -14.68 4.65
CA THR A 93 -9.07 -14.93 6.10
C THR A 93 -8.84 -16.42 6.29
N ALA A 94 -7.62 -16.86 6.00
CA ALA A 94 -7.23 -18.25 6.22
C ALA A 94 -6.77 -18.41 7.68
N GLN A 95 -7.70 -18.68 8.58
CA GLN A 95 -7.35 -19.44 9.78
C GLN A 95 -7.17 -20.91 9.38
N ARG A 96 -6.07 -21.21 8.69
CA ARG A 96 -5.57 -22.59 8.57
C ARG A 96 -4.11 -22.61 9.00
N SER A 97 -3.84 -23.44 10.00
CA SER A 97 -2.55 -23.67 10.61
C SER A 97 -1.87 -24.94 10.05
N ASP A 98 -2.21 -25.37 8.83
CA ASP A 98 -1.60 -26.56 8.25
C ASP A 98 -0.28 -26.23 7.55
N TRP A 99 0.80 -26.80 8.07
CA TRP A 99 2.17 -26.60 7.56
C TRP A 99 2.33 -26.94 6.07
N LYS A 100 1.45 -27.77 5.50
CA LYS A 100 1.44 -28.11 4.07
C LYS A 100 1.12 -26.89 3.20
N LEU A 101 0.07 -26.12 3.54
CA LEU A 101 -0.30 -24.92 2.80
C LEU A 101 0.80 -23.86 2.87
N VAL A 102 1.38 -23.64 4.05
CA VAL A 102 2.52 -22.73 4.25
C VAL A 102 3.72 -23.17 3.43
N HIS A 103 4.02 -24.47 3.44
CA HIS A 103 5.13 -25.04 2.67
C HIS A 103 4.96 -24.87 1.17
N TYR A 104 3.78 -25.19 0.61
CA TYR A 104 3.51 -25.02 -0.81
C TYR A 104 3.48 -23.55 -1.24
N THR A 105 2.90 -22.67 -0.43
CA THR A 105 2.91 -21.23 -0.68
C THR A 105 4.34 -20.69 -0.69
N HIS A 106 5.16 -21.09 0.28
CA HIS A 106 6.57 -20.73 0.32
C HIS A 106 7.35 -21.24 -0.90
N GLN A 107 7.15 -22.51 -1.29
CA GLN A 107 7.77 -23.07 -2.50
C GLN A 107 7.36 -22.31 -3.77
N PHE A 108 6.09 -21.89 -3.86
CA PHE A 108 5.59 -21.09 -4.96
C PHE A 108 6.25 -19.70 -4.98
N LEU A 109 6.25 -18.98 -3.85
CA LEU A 109 6.82 -17.64 -3.73
C LEU A 109 8.35 -17.61 -3.95
N ARG A 110 9.06 -18.71 -3.65
CA ARG A 110 10.50 -18.85 -3.95
C ARG A 110 10.83 -18.88 -5.44
N LYS A 111 9.85 -19.12 -6.32
CA LYS A 111 10.05 -19.02 -7.77
C LYS A 111 10.15 -17.56 -8.24
N GLY A 112 9.70 -16.61 -7.41
CA GLY A 112 9.72 -15.18 -7.69
C GLY A 112 8.39 -14.52 -7.36
N TYR A 113 8.44 -13.23 -7.03
CA TYR A 113 7.26 -12.40 -6.82
C TYR A 113 7.55 -10.96 -7.26
N LEU A 114 6.50 -10.25 -7.66
CA LEU A 114 6.54 -8.82 -7.98
C LEU A 114 5.51 -8.10 -7.10
N LEU A 115 5.88 -6.96 -6.56
CA LEU A 115 5.01 -6.13 -5.73
C LEU A 115 4.72 -4.81 -6.45
N GLY A 116 3.47 -4.60 -6.83
CA GLY A 116 3.00 -3.33 -7.38
C GLY A 116 2.52 -2.41 -6.26
N ASN A 117 3.23 -1.31 -6.01
CA ASN A 117 2.92 -0.31 -4.97
C ASN A 117 2.59 -0.94 -3.58
N PRO A 118 3.48 -1.79 -3.03
CA PRO A 118 3.23 -2.46 -1.77
C PRO A 118 3.21 -1.49 -0.59
N ILE A 119 2.49 -1.88 0.46
CA ILE A 119 2.76 -1.35 1.81
C ILE A 119 3.84 -2.23 2.43
N THR A 120 5.04 -1.68 2.60
CA THR A 120 6.23 -2.37 3.12
C THR A 120 6.53 -2.03 4.57
N THR A 121 6.18 -0.82 5.02
CA THR A 121 6.39 -0.39 6.41
C THR A 121 5.17 0.31 6.99
N ARG A 122 5.09 0.35 8.33
CA ARG A 122 4.04 1.12 9.03
C ARG A 122 4.24 2.64 8.94
N LYS A 123 5.37 3.10 8.38
CA LYS A 123 5.78 4.52 8.37
C LYS A 123 5.65 5.20 7.00
N GLU A 124 5.26 4.50 5.93
CA GLU A 124 5.14 5.05 4.56
C GLU A 124 4.18 6.24 4.41
N LYS A 125 3.28 6.44 5.39
CA LYS A 125 2.44 7.64 5.42
C LYS A 125 3.28 8.93 5.50
N ASN A 126 4.50 8.85 6.00
CA ASN A 126 5.42 9.99 6.09
C ASN A 126 5.89 10.47 4.70
N ASP A 127 5.89 9.59 3.69
CA ASP A 127 6.40 9.91 2.35
C ASP A 127 5.35 10.57 1.45
N ARG A 128 4.06 10.51 1.85
CA ARG A 128 2.94 11.05 1.05
C ARG A 128 3.05 12.55 0.80
N ILE A 129 3.46 13.31 1.82
CA ILE A 129 3.55 14.77 1.72
C ILE A 129 4.80 15.21 0.94
N PRO A 130 6.00 14.65 1.20
CA PRO A 130 7.15 14.84 0.31
C PRO A 130 6.87 14.47 -1.15
N PHE A 131 6.16 13.36 -1.40
CA PHE A 131 5.77 12.95 -2.74
C PHE A 131 4.82 13.97 -3.39
N ALA A 132 3.77 14.42 -2.69
CA ALA A 132 2.83 15.41 -3.20
C ALA A 132 3.53 16.74 -3.55
N HIS A 133 4.49 17.18 -2.72
CA HIS A 133 5.30 18.36 -2.98
C HIS A 133 6.20 18.18 -4.21
N GLY A 134 6.92 17.07 -4.31
CA GLY A 134 7.76 16.77 -5.48
C GLY A 134 7.00 16.66 -6.80
N MET A 135 5.70 16.34 -6.75
CA MET A 135 4.79 16.33 -7.89
C MET A 135 4.11 17.68 -8.15
N GLY A 136 4.39 18.71 -7.35
CA GLY A 136 3.79 20.05 -7.48
C GLY A 136 2.31 20.12 -7.08
N LEU A 137 1.79 19.13 -6.34
CA LEU A 137 0.39 19.07 -5.90
C LEU A 137 0.11 19.96 -4.68
N ILE A 138 1.17 20.35 -3.95
CA ILE A 138 1.10 21.27 -2.81
C ILE A 138 2.19 22.33 -2.94
N SER A 139 1.92 23.53 -2.43
CA SER A 139 2.85 24.66 -2.52
C SER A 139 4.02 24.54 -1.55
N ASP A 140 5.07 25.32 -1.80
CA ASP A 140 6.26 25.40 -0.94
C ASP A 140 5.88 25.89 0.47
N GLU A 141 4.95 26.83 0.60
CA GLU A 141 4.49 27.35 1.89
C GLU A 141 3.78 26.25 2.70
N LEU A 142 2.90 25.47 2.05
CA LEU A 142 2.21 24.37 2.71
C LEU A 142 3.18 23.26 3.11
N TYR A 143 4.17 22.97 2.27
CA TYR A 143 5.22 22.02 2.58
C TYR A 143 6.10 22.47 3.75
N ALA A 144 6.43 23.77 3.84
CA ALA A 144 7.20 24.33 4.95
C ALA A 144 6.48 24.21 6.30
N ILE A 145 5.17 24.47 6.34
CA ILE A 145 4.34 24.28 7.54
C ILE A 145 4.37 22.81 7.97
N TYR A 146 4.19 21.88 7.02
CA TYR A 146 4.22 20.45 7.31
C TYR A 146 5.58 20.01 7.86
N ARG A 147 6.69 20.49 7.28
CA ARG A 147 8.04 20.22 7.77
C ARG A 147 8.20 20.66 9.23
N GLY A 148 7.72 21.86 9.59
CA GLY A 148 7.72 22.32 10.97
C GLY A 148 6.95 21.39 11.92
N PHE A 149 5.75 20.97 11.53
CA PHE A 149 4.93 20.05 12.32
C PHE A 149 5.58 18.67 12.52
N ILE A 150 6.15 18.10 11.46
CA ILE A 150 6.84 16.80 11.55
C ILE A 150 8.14 16.90 12.34
N SER A 151 8.91 17.98 12.20
CA SER A 151 10.09 18.22 13.03
C SER A 151 9.73 18.28 14.51
N ALA A 152 8.62 18.95 14.86
CA ALA A 152 8.11 18.98 16.22
C ALA A 152 7.68 17.58 16.71
N LYS A 153 7.05 16.75 15.87
CA LYS A 153 6.73 15.36 16.24
C LYS A 153 7.97 14.49 16.39
N TRP A 154 8.94 14.63 15.49
CA TRP A 154 10.16 13.84 15.48
C TRP A 154 11.07 14.15 16.67
N VAL A 155 11.26 15.44 17.01
CA VAL A 155 12.09 15.82 18.17
C VAL A 155 11.45 15.41 19.51
N ASN A 156 10.12 15.20 19.51
CA ASN A 156 9.38 14.74 20.67
C ASN A 156 9.18 13.21 20.73
N ASP A 157 9.70 12.45 19.76
CA ASP A 157 9.67 10.98 19.80
C ASP A 157 10.68 10.47 20.84
N ASP A 158 10.23 9.63 21.78
CA ASP A 158 11.07 9.13 22.88
C ASP A 158 12.32 8.39 22.40
N SER A 159 12.22 7.64 21.28
CA SER A 159 13.36 6.93 20.72
C SER A 159 14.40 7.89 20.15
N VAL A 160 13.95 9.00 19.57
CA VAL A 160 14.83 10.07 19.07
C VAL A 160 15.47 10.81 20.22
N ARG A 161 14.69 11.18 21.25
CA ARG A 161 15.24 11.88 22.43
C ARG A 161 16.27 11.03 23.16
N LYS A 162 16.00 9.74 23.31
CA LYS A 162 16.92 8.78 23.93
C LYS A 162 18.21 8.61 23.13
N SER A 163 18.14 8.53 21.79
CA SER A 163 19.33 8.39 20.94
C SER A 163 20.18 9.65 20.90
N LEU A 164 19.56 10.83 21.03
CA LEU A 164 20.23 12.12 21.12
C LEU A 164 20.71 12.45 22.54
N HIS A 165 20.52 11.56 23.52
CA HIS A 165 20.82 11.79 24.94
C HIS A 165 20.15 13.05 25.52
N ILE A 166 18.99 13.43 24.99
CA ILE A 166 18.20 14.57 25.47
C ILE A 166 17.62 14.20 26.84
N ARG A 167 18.03 14.92 27.89
CA ARG A 167 17.51 14.74 29.26
C ARG A 167 16.08 15.27 29.37
N GLU A 168 15.25 14.60 30.16
CA GLU A 168 13.91 15.10 30.52
C GLU A 168 14.04 16.52 31.12
N GLY A 169 13.22 17.47 30.65
CA GLY A 169 13.32 18.89 31.04
C GLY A 169 14.27 19.78 30.22
N SER A 170 15.01 19.26 29.23
CA SER A 170 15.95 20.06 28.40
C SER A 170 15.33 20.77 27.17
N GLY A 171 14.01 20.98 27.16
CA GLY A 171 13.29 21.64 26.07
C GLY A 171 13.09 23.15 26.26
N HIS A 172 12.83 23.88 25.17
CA HIS A 172 12.47 25.32 25.20
C HIS A 172 11.07 25.60 25.79
N ALA A 173 10.28 24.56 26.05
CA ALA A 173 8.97 24.66 26.66
C ALA A 173 8.94 23.81 27.93
N VAL A 174 8.44 24.40 29.00
CA VAL A 174 8.18 23.75 30.28
C VAL A 174 7.23 22.56 30.03
N SER A 175 7.64 21.36 30.46
CA SER A 175 6.86 20.13 30.25
C SER A 175 5.54 20.11 31.05
N GLU A 176 5.40 21.01 32.01
CA GLU A 176 4.25 21.16 32.90
C GLU A 176 3.76 22.61 32.87
N TYR A 177 2.46 22.84 33.12
CA TYR A 177 1.90 24.20 33.17
C TYR A 177 2.30 24.89 34.49
N THR A 178 3.50 25.46 34.52
CA THR A 178 4.00 26.28 35.62
C THR A 178 4.29 27.71 35.12
N PRO A 179 3.25 28.56 34.98
CA PRO A 179 3.38 29.87 34.32
C PRO A 179 4.34 30.82 35.02
N GLU A 180 4.48 30.74 36.35
CA GLU A 180 5.41 31.57 37.13
C GLU A 180 6.88 31.19 36.86
N GLU A 181 7.18 29.89 36.82
CA GLU A 181 8.52 29.37 36.52
C GLU A 181 8.90 29.62 35.05
N GLY A 182 7.94 29.43 34.13
CA GLY A 182 8.10 29.76 32.72
C GLY A 182 8.38 31.25 32.50
N PHE A 183 7.67 32.14 33.21
CA PHE A 183 7.91 33.59 33.14
C PHE A 183 9.29 33.97 33.69
N ALA A 184 9.71 33.37 34.80
CA ALA A 184 11.03 33.61 35.39
C ALA A 184 12.18 33.17 34.47
N MET A 185 12.08 31.99 33.84
CA MET A 185 13.07 31.52 32.87
C MET A 185 13.12 32.39 31.62
N PHE A 186 11.96 32.73 31.05
CA PHE A 186 11.89 33.60 29.86
C PHE A 186 12.52 34.97 30.13
N THR A 187 12.25 35.56 31.29
CA THR A 187 12.83 36.83 31.72
C THR A 187 14.35 36.77 31.82
N ARG A 188 14.91 35.67 32.33
CA ARG A 188 16.38 35.46 32.41
C ARG A 188 17.01 35.27 31.03
N TRP A 189 16.34 34.56 30.13
CA TRP A 189 16.80 34.31 28.77
C TRP A 189 16.93 35.61 27.95
N ILE A 190 15.91 36.47 27.96
CA ILE A 190 15.95 37.76 27.26
C ILE A 190 16.93 38.76 27.91
N ALA A 191 17.25 38.56 29.19
CA ALA A 191 18.23 39.36 29.93
C ALA A 191 19.67 38.85 29.80
N ASN A 192 19.92 37.75 29.08
CA ASN A 192 21.24 37.10 28.97
C ASN A 192 21.85 36.71 30.33
N VAL A 193 21.01 36.41 31.32
CA VAL A 193 21.44 35.95 32.65
C VAL A 193 21.46 34.42 32.65
N PRO A 194 22.56 33.76 33.07
CA PRO A 194 22.60 32.30 33.18
C PRO A 194 21.46 31.77 34.05
N LEU A 195 20.94 30.58 33.72
CA LEU A 195 19.93 29.86 34.52
C LEU A 195 20.51 29.40 35.87
#